data_AF-A0A7X7RP20-F1
#
_entry.id   AF-A0A7X7RP20-F1
#
_cell.length_a   1.000
_cell.length_b   1.000
_cell.length_c   1.000
_cell.angle_alpha   90.00
_cell.angle_beta   90.00
_cell.angle_gamma   90.00
#
_symmetry.space_group_name_H-M   'P 1'
#
loop_
_entity.id
_entity.type
_entity.pdbx_description
1 polymer ?
#
loop_
_entity_poly.entity_id
_entity_poly.type
_entity_poly.pdbx_seq_one_letter_code
_entity_poly.pdbx_strand_id
1 'polypeptide(L)'
;MQWNRLLGLLTVCGLAYGAEAQVRRSSRNLQPLTRRPERVAEGMQSGNSGLGVSVVPKKQESTVSAVTRVAYLGPKTGWGIVKATSPFYAPDGKRLGTLPGGTLFTYNGVKSSSRNDVLVCRVRRGAEQEGPYLIDCTDIAGYEGDPSALNPELTQNLLRYFTLNGRIEERLAALKQEANAKNPHSESARQTHQAYQASIEKAAAMEREMNSLTGARRSKALDALRTLKYEQAALKTQSDQAAAAFKAWQEAHPLDPAVIAADPQLRALRAEHDEARKPVASLIPNEG
;
A
#
# COMPACT_ATOMS: atom_id res chain seq x y z
N MET A 1 -0.52 -35.16 33.43
CA MET A 1 -1.50 -34.05 33.51
C MET A 1 -0.74 -32.73 33.37
N GLN A 2 -1.28 -31.80 32.57
CA GLN A 2 -0.79 -30.44 32.24
C GLN A 2 0.49 -30.43 31.37
N TRP A 3 0.50 -30.26 30.04
CA TRP A 3 -0.24 -29.37 29.11
C TRP A 3 -0.11 -27.89 29.45
N ASN A 4 0.90 -27.23 28.87
CA ASN A 4 0.80 -26.00 28.06
C ASN A 4 2.10 -25.20 28.09
N ARG A 5 2.68 -24.94 26.91
CA ARG A 5 3.15 -23.63 26.43
C ARG A 5 3.97 -23.81 25.15
N LEU A 6 3.27 -23.92 24.02
CA LEU A 6 3.79 -23.56 22.70
C LEU A 6 2.83 -22.52 22.13
N LEU A 7 3.17 -21.25 22.35
CA LEU A 7 2.48 -20.11 21.73
C LEU A 7 2.93 -20.02 20.28
N GLY A 8 1.95 -20.20 19.39
CA GLY A 8 2.13 -20.34 17.96
C GLY A 8 2.54 -19.05 17.27
N LEU A 9 3.60 -19.17 16.47
CA LEU A 9 3.85 -18.34 15.30
C LEU A 9 2.81 -18.68 14.24
N LEU A 10 1.67 -17.99 14.27
CA LEU A 10 0.73 -17.94 13.15
C LEU A 10 1.31 -17.00 12.08
N THR A 11 2.15 -17.55 11.21
CA THR A 11 2.46 -16.93 9.92
C THR A 11 1.16 -16.74 9.14
N VAL A 12 0.81 -15.48 8.93
CA VAL A 12 -0.28 -15.04 8.05
C VAL A 12 0.09 -15.42 6.62
N CYS A 13 -0.22 -16.65 6.23
CA CYS A 13 -0.28 -17.04 4.83
C CYS A 13 -1.55 -16.42 4.23
N GLY A 14 -1.49 -15.13 3.94
CA GLY A 14 -2.41 -14.49 3.03
C GLY A 14 -2.29 -15.19 1.69
N LEU A 15 -3.21 -16.10 1.39
CA LEU A 15 -3.42 -16.64 0.05
C LEU A 15 -3.87 -15.48 -0.83
N ALA A 16 -2.91 -14.73 -1.36
CA ALA A 16 -3.12 -13.81 -2.45
C ALA A 16 -3.30 -14.65 -3.72
N TYR A 17 -4.51 -15.22 -3.88
CA TYR A 17 -4.94 -15.72 -5.18
C TYR A 17 -5.02 -14.52 -6.11
N GLY A 18 -4.30 -14.63 -7.24
CA GLY A 18 -4.12 -13.56 -8.21
C GLY A 18 -5.45 -12.94 -8.62
N ALA A 19 -5.69 -11.72 -8.15
CA ALA A 19 -6.41 -10.78 -8.99
C ALA A 19 -5.45 -10.43 -10.12
N GLU A 20 -5.71 -10.97 -11.32
CA GLU A 20 -5.30 -10.28 -12.53
C GLU A 20 -5.88 -8.87 -12.42
N ALA A 21 -5.05 -7.93 -12.01
CA ALA A 21 -5.40 -6.53 -12.03
C ALA A 21 -5.60 -6.18 -13.49
N GLN A 22 -6.87 -6.14 -13.92
CA GLN A 22 -7.25 -5.50 -15.16
C GLN A 22 -6.55 -4.14 -15.18
N VAL A 23 -5.66 -3.98 -16.15
CA VAL A 23 -4.97 -2.75 -16.46
C VAL A 23 -6.02 -1.74 -16.91
N ARG A 24 -6.68 -1.09 -15.95
CA ARG A 24 -7.32 0.20 -16.17
C ARG A 24 -6.20 1.23 -16.11
N ARG A 25 -5.60 1.48 -17.27
CA ARG A 25 -4.86 2.74 -17.51
C ARG A 25 -5.85 3.86 -17.21
N SER A 26 -5.72 4.50 -16.06
CA SER A 26 -6.37 5.77 -15.79
C SER A 26 -5.68 6.82 -16.66
N SER A 27 -6.15 6.95 -17.89
CA SER A 27 -5.92 8.13 -18.71
C SER A 27 -6.80 9.26 -18.15
N ARG A 28 -6.37 9.90 -17.07
CA ARG A 28 -6.96 11.18 -16.64
C ARG A 28 -5.88 12.20 -16.36
N ASN A 29 -5.94 13.26 -17.18
CA ASN A 29 -5.23 14.55 -17.13
C ASN A 29 -3.83 14.60 -17.74
N LEU A 30 -3.76 14.44 -19.06
CA LEU A 30 -2.80 15.20 -19.87
C LEU A 30 -3.42 16.57 -20.20
N GLN A 31 -3.23 17.55 -19.31
CA GLN A 31 -3.25 18.96 -19.70
C GLN A 31 -2.09 19.68 -18.99
N PRO A 32 -1.05 20.09 -19.72
CA PRO A 32 -0.02 20.97 -19.19
C PRO A 32 -0.60 22.38 -19.06
N LEU A 33 -0.89 22.82 -17.84
CA LEU A 33 -1.16 24.22 -17.53
C LEU A 33 0.15 25.00 -17.42
N THR A 34 0.93 25.07 -18.50
CA THR A 34 1.91 26.14 -18.74
C THR A 34 2.39 26.10 -20.19
N ARG A 35 1.76 26.91 -21.05
CA ARG A 35 2.48 27.49 -22.20
C ARG A 35 2.07 28.95 -22.31
N ARG A 36 2.78 29.81 -21.57
CA ARG A 36 2.80 31.25 -21.82
C ARG A 36 3.68 31.45 -23.05
N PRO A 37 3.19 32.01 -24.17
CA PRO A 37 4.08 32.40 -25.25
C PRO A 37 4.75 33.75 -24.92
N GLU A 38 6.06 33.72 -24.69
CA GLU A 38 7.00 34.80 -25.05
C GLU A 38 7.15 34.80 -26.58
N ARG A 39 7.24 35.86 -27.40
CA ARG A 39 7.28 37.34 -27.34
C ARG A 39 6.50 37.83 -28.59
N VAL A 40 6.14 39.11 -28.78
CA VAL A 40 6.92 40.15 -29.51
C VAL A 40 6.36 41.54 -29.17
N ALA A 41 7.26 42.52 -29.16
CA ALA A 41 7.11 43.92 -28.79
C ALA A 41 6.32 44.79 -29.78
N GLU A 42 5.75 45.87 -29.24
CA GLU A 42 5.48 47.24 -29.77
C GLU A 42 4.57 47.87 -28.69
N GLY A 43 4.70 49.06 -28.11
CA GLY A 43 5.27 50.36 -28.45
C GLY A 43 4.42 51.39 -27.66
N MET A 44 4.99 52.57 -27.34
CA MET A 44 4.32 53.80 -26.81
C MET A 44 4.16 54.02 -25.28
N GLN A 45 5.19 54.69 -24.73
CA GLN A 45 5.20 56.04 -24.10
C GLN A 45 4.18 56.51 -23.01
N SER A 46 4.78 57.25 -22.07
CA SER A 46 4.24 58.32 -21.18
C SER A 46 3.72 57.84 -19.82
N GLY A 47 4.09 58.37 -18.65
CA GLY A 47 4.95 59.49 -18.25
C GLY A 47 4.62 59.88 -16.79
N ASN A 48 5.66 60.19 -16.01
CA ASN A 48 5.72 61.05 -14.82
C ASN A 48 5.27 60.59 -13.39
N SER A 49 6.29 60.46 -12.53
CA SER A 49 6.53 61.15 -11.23
C SER A 49 5.52 61.11 -10.06
N GLY A 50 6.05 60.77 -8.87
CA GLY A 50 5.71 61.49 -7.63
C GLY A 50 5.57 60.70 -6.32
N LEU A 51 6.58 60.84 -5.47
CA LEU A 51 6.53 60.99 -3.99
C LEU A 51 6.11 59.80 -3.11
N GLY A 52 6.98 59.54 -2.12
CA GLY A 52 6.91 58.39 -1.22
C GLY A 52 5.96 58.54 -0.03
N VAL A 53 5.72 57.41 0.63
CA VAL A 53 5.49 57.34 2.07
C VAL A 53 6.17 56.05 2.57
N SER A 54 7.08 56.23 3.52
CA SER A 54 7.71 55.16 4.29
C SER A 54 6.67 54.60 5.26
N VAL A 55 6.28 53.33 5.09
CA VAL A 55 5.44 52.62 6.07
C VAL A 55 6.31 51.59 6.76
N VAL A 56 6.53 51.84 8.05
CA VAL A 56 7.13 50.96 9.04
C VAL A 56 6.56 49.54 8.92
N PRO A 57 7.37 48.46 8.85
CA PRO A 57 6.83 47.11 8.78
C PRO A 57 6.20 46.76 10.13
N LYS A 58 4.88 46.62 10.12
CA LYS A 58 4.09 46.07 11.22
C LYS A 58 4.49 44.61 11.39
N LYS A 59 5.10 44.34 12.55
CA LYS A 59 5.29 43.04 13.22
C LYS A 59 4.49 41.90 12.56
N GLN A 60 5.19 41.02 11.83
CA GLN A 60 4.63 39.76 11.32
C GLN A 60 4.13 38.94 12.51
N GLU A 61 2.81 38.87 12.67
CA GLU A 61 2.17 37.75 13.34
C GLU A 61 2.53 36.48 12.58
N SER A 62 3.01 35.50 13.34
CA SER A 62 3.42 34.19 12.87
C SER A 62 2.28 33.54 12.08
N THR A 63 2.41 33.54 10.76
CA THR A 63 1.55 32.80 9.86
C THR A 63 1.64 31.32 10.20
N VAL A 64 0.54 30.75 10.68
CA VAL A 64 0.35 29.31 10.82
C VAL A 64 0.70 28.69 9.47
N SER A 65 1.74 27.85 9.44
CA SER A 65 2.21 27.19 8.22
C SER A 65 1.04 26.51 7.51
N ALA A 66 0.64 27.06 6.37
CA ALA A 66 -0.45 26.52 5.57
C ALA A 66 -0.01 25.16 5.00
N VAL A 67 -0.60 24.07 5.50
CA VAL A 67 -0.37 22.73 4.97
C VAL A 67 -1.00 22.66 3.58
N THR A 68 -0.17 22.56 2.54
CA THR A 68 -0.65 22.32 1.18
C THR A 68 -0.67 20.82 0.92
N ARG A 69 -1.83 20.29 0.49
CA ARG A 69 -1.96 18.89 0.08
C ARG A 69 -1.17 18.66 -1.20
N VAL A 70 -0.32 17.64 -1.20
CA VAL A 70 0.44 17.26 -2.39
C VAL A 70 -0.33 16.20 -3.17
N ALA A 71 -0.91 16.58 -4.31
CA ALA A 71 -1.10 15.62 -5.39
C ALA A 71 0.30 15.29 -5.92
N TYR A 72 0.63 14.00 -6.08
CA TYR A 72 1.98 13.44 -6.22
C TYR A 72 2.74 13.88 -7.49
N LEU A 73 3.02 15.18 -7.55
CA LEU A 73 3.95 15.93 -8.40
C LEU A 73 4.55 17.07 -7.52
N GLY A 74 4.61 16.87 -6.20
CA GLY A 74 5.23 17.78 -5.23
C GLY A 74 6.58 17.25 -4.69
N PRO A 75 7.16 17.93 -3.69
CA PRO A 75 8.60 17.93 -3.41
C PRO A 75 9.19 16.56 -3.13
N LYS A 76 10.49 16.39 -3.48
CA LYS A 76 11.28 15.16 -3.26
C LYS A 76 11.37 14.74 -1.78
N THR A 77 10.98 15.61 -0.85
CA THR A 77 11.01 15.39 0.58
C THR A 77 9.70 15.86 1.22
N GLY A 78 9.25 15.19 2.28
CA GLY A 78 8.04 15.55 3.01
C GLY A 78 7.68 14.49 4.04
N TRP A 79 6.40 14.43 4.37
CA TRP A 79 5.86 13.44 5.30
C TRP A 79 4.52 12.92 4.84
N GLY A 80 4.09 11.79 5.41
CA GLY A 80 2.84 11.20 5.02
C GLY A 80 2.30 10.21 6.03
N ILE A 81 1.08 9.78 5.74
CA ILE A 81 0.35 8.81 6.53
C ILE A 81 -0.15 7.70 5.60
N VAL A 82 -0.03 6.44 6.03
CA VAL A 82 -0.62 5.30 5.31
C VAL A 82 -2.15 5.40 5.38
N LYS A 83 -2.84 5.34 4.23
CA LYS A 83 -4.28 5.57 4.14
C LYS A 83 -5.10 4.52 4.87
N ALA A 84 -4.77 3.24 4.66
CA ALA A 84 -5.52 2.13 5.24
C ALA A 84 -4.64 0.91 5.54
N THR A 85 -3.97 0.37 4.52
CA THR A 85 -2.86 -0.58 4.71
C THR A 85 -1.88 -0.39 3.55
N SER A 86 -0.59 -0.60 3.78
CA SER A 86 0.39 -0.58 2.68
C SER A 86 1.50 -1.60 2.90
N PRO A 87 1.80 -2.47 1.92
CA PRO A 87 3.01 -3.26 1.94
C PRO A 87 4.25 -2.35 1.97
N PHE A 88 5.24 -2.70 2.80
CA PHE A 88 6.52 -2.01 2.82
C PHE A 88 7.66 -2.96 2.52
N TYR A 89 8.69 -2.41 1.88
CA TYR A 89 9.82 -3.16 1.35
C TYR A 89 11.14 -2.59 1.86
N ALA A 90 12.16 -3.43 1.93
CA ALA A 90 13.53 -3.00 2.11
C ALA A 90 14.02 -2.26 0.84
N PRO A 91 15.12 -1.49 0.92
CA PRO A 91 15.67 -0.77 -0.22
C PRO A 91 16.10 -1.67 -1.39
N ASP A 92 16.34 -2.95 -1.13
CA ASP A 92 16.65 -4.01 -2.12
C ASP A 92 15.40 -4.59 -2.80
N GLY A 93 14.20 -4.14 -2.41
CA GLY A 93 12.92 -4.59 -2.94
C GLY A 93 12.33 -5.80 -2.22
N LYS A 94 12.99 -6.34 -1.17
CA LYS A 94 12.42 -7.44 -0.38
C LYS A 94 11.23 -6.95 0.43
N ARG A 95 10.08 -7.63 0.32
CA ARG A 95 8.91 -7.33 1.15
C ARG A 95 9.20 -7.63 2.61
N LEU A 96 8.97 -6.67 3.49
CA LEU A 96 9.22 -6.79 4.93
C LEU A 96 7.93 -7.00 5.73
N GLY A 97 6.80 -6.50 5.21
CA GLY A 97 5.50 -6.69 5.87
C GLY A 97 4.44 -5.75 5.31
N THR A 98 3.50 -5.38 6.18
CA THR A 98 2.42 -4.42 5.92
C THR A 98 2.37 -3.40 7.04
N LEU A 99 2.21 -2.13 6.71
CA LEU A 99 1.99 -1.02 7.64
C LEU A 99 0.48 -0.77 7.78
N PRO A 100 -0.04 -0.57 9.00
CA PRO A 100 -1.43 -0.23 9.23
C PRO A 100 -1.72 1.23 8.86
N GLY A 101 -3.00 1.53 8.64
CA GLY A 101 -3.52 2.88 8.42
C GLY A 101 -3.20 3.76 9.62
N GLY A 102 -2.90 5.04 9.36
CA GLY A 102 -2.44 5.95 10.40
C GLY A 102 -0.95 5.85 10.72
N THR A 103 -0.18 4.99 10.03
CA THR A 103 1.28 4.96 10.20
C THR A 103 1.91 6.25 9.66
N LEU A 104 2.55 7.01 10.54
CA LEU A 104 3.27 8.24 10.20
C LEU A 104 4.67 7.93 9.67
N PHE A 105 5.08 8.61 8.61
CA PHE A 105 6.43 8.52 8.07
C PHE A 105 6.90 9.84 7.48
N THR A 106 8.21 9.99 7.37
CA THR A 106 8.87 11.05 6.58
C THR A 106 9.51 10.43 5.36
N TYR A 107 9.55 11.13 4.23
CA TYR A 107 10.19 10.65 3.01
C TYR A 107 11.18 11.68 2.48
N ASN A 108 12.24 11.21 1.83
CA ASN A 108 13.29 12.06 1.28
C ASN A 108 13.65 11.76 -0.18
N GLY A 109 12.88 10.89 -0.83
CA GLY A 109 13.04 10.63 -2.25
C GLY A 109 11.91 9.79 -2.81
N VAL A 110 11.82 9.83 -4.14
CA VAL A 110 10.91 9.01 -4.94
C VAL A 110 11.77 8.14 -5.85
N LYS A 111 11.43 6.85 -5.94
CA LYS A 111 12.00 5.92 -6.91
C LYS A 111 10.89 5.40 -7.81
N SER A 112 11.14 5.32 -9.11
CA SER A 112 10.23 4.63 -10.00
C SER A 112 10.40 3.12 -9.86
N SER A 113 9.28 2.41 -9.83
CA SER A 113 9.25 0.95 -9.93
C SER A 113 8.48 0.52 -11.18
N SER A 114 8.50 -0.78 -11.48
CA SER A 114 7.75 -1.36 -12.60
C SER A 114 6.24 -1.26 -12.45
N ARG A 115 5.72 -0.98 -11.24
CA ARG A 115 4.29 -0.89 -10.96
C ARG A 115 3.84 0.55 -10.74
N ASN A 116 4.31 1.13 -9.65
CA ASN A 116 4.01 2.50 -9.22
C ASN A 116 5.30 3.17 -8.74
N ASP A 117 5.33 4.49 -8.67
CA ASP A 117 6.39 5.17 -7.93
C ASP A 117 6.32 4.76 -6.44
N VAL A 118 7.49 4.70 -5.80
CA VAL A 118 7.63 4.38 -4.38
C VAL A 118 8.42 5.46 -3.66
N LEU A 119 8.04 5.74 -2.43
CA LEU A 119 8.72 6.66 -1.54
C LEU A 119 9.83 5.97 -0.76
N VAL A 120 10.96 6.65 -0.60
CA VAL A 120 12.01 6.26 0.35
C VAL A 120 11.68 6.91 1.69
N CYS A 121 11.19 6.09 2.61
CA CYS A 121 10.59 6.53 3.87
C CYS A 121 11.40 6.12 5.10
N ARG A 122 11.29 6.93 6.15
CA ARG A 122 11.54 6.55 7.53
C ARG A 122 10.21 6.55 8.28
N VAL A 123 9.83 5.40 8.82
CA VAL A 123 8.58 5.20 9.54
C VAL A 123 8.79 5.56 11.00
N ARG A 124 7.86 6.30 11.60
CA ARG A 124 7.91 6.65 13.01
C ARG A 124 7.16 5.60 13.84
N ARG A 125 7.85 4.94 14.77
CA ARG A 125 7.25 4.03 15.77
C ARG A 125 7.56 4.56 17.16
N GLY A 126 6.58 5.20 17.78
CA GLY A 126 6.80 5.89 19.06
C GLY A 126 7.83 7.02 18.93
N ALA A 127 8.93 6.92 19.68
CA ALA A 127 10.03 7.88 19.65
C ALA A 127 11.09 7.56 18.56
N GLU A 128 11.08 6.35 18.01
CA GLU A 128 12.09 5.88 17.09
C GLU A 128 11.66 6.08 15.63
N GLN A 129 12.66 6.27 14.76
CA GLN A 129 12.50 6.24 13.32
C GLN A 129 13.19 5.00 12.75
N GLU A 130 12.44 4.19 12.03
CA GLU A 130 12.92 2.98 11.38
C GLU A 130 12.99 3.16 9.86
N GLY A 131 13.94 2.50 9.21
CA GLY A 131 14.12 2.51 7.77
C GLY A 131 15.59 2.66 7.34
N PRO A 132 15.86 2.92 6.05
CA PRO A 132 14.90 3.29 5.02
C PRO A 132 14.02 2.15 4.53
N TYR A 133 12.75 2.45 4.24
CA TYR A 133 11.78 1.55 3.63
C TYR A 133 11.24 2.12 2.33
N LEU A 134 10.72 1.26 1.47
CA LEU A 134 9.98 1.64 0.27
C LEU A 134 8.48 1.44 0.51
N ILE A 135 7.68 2.47 0.23
CA ILE A 135 6.22 2.47 0.39
C ILE A 135 5.58 2.96 -0.92
N ASP A 136 4.49 2.32 -1.37
CA ASP A 136 3.79 2.71 -2.58
C ASP A 136 3.09 4.07 -2.41
N CYS A 137 3.21 4.93 -3.43
CA CYS A 137 2.61 6.26 -3.42
C CYS A 137 1.09 6.21 -3.54
N THR A 138 0.52 5.11 -4.05
CA THR A 138 -0.94 4.95 -4.14
C THR A 138 -1.59 4.74 -2.79
N ASP A 139 -0.84 4.27 -1.79
CA ASP A 139 -1.39 3.84 -0.51
C ASP A 139 -1.24 4.91 0.59
N ILE A 140 -0.68 6.08 0.25
CA ILE A 140 -0.31 7.12 1.21
C ILE A 140 -0.99 8.46 0.94
N ALA A 141 -1.20 9.22 2.01
CA ALA A 141 -1.51 10.64 1.97
C ALA A 141 -0.22 11.42 2.27
N GLY A 142 0.32 12.11 1.26
CA GLY A 142 1.56 12.88 1.34
C GLY A 142 1.31 14.37 1.56
N TYR A 143 2.17 14.99 2.35
CA TYR A 143 2.11 16.39 2.78
C TYR A 143 3.53 17.00 2.72
N GLU A 144 3.60 18.29 2.41
CA GLU A 144 4.86 19.03 2.44
C GLU A 144 5.28 19.37 3.87
N GLY A 145 6.59 19.62 4.05
CA GLY A 145 7.16 20.10 5.31
C GLY A 145 7.56 18.98 6.30
N ASP A 146 7.61 19.35 7.58
CA ASP A 146 7.91 18.45 8.71
C ASP A 146 6.66 18.37 9.60
N PRO A 147 6.18 17.16 9.97
CA PRO A 147 5.01 17.00 10.84
C PRO A 147 5.22 17.62 12.22
N SER A 148 6.48 17.78 12.66
CA SER A 148 6.84 18.37 13.96
C SER A 148 6.64 19.90 13.98
N ALA A 149 6.58 20.53 12.81
CA ALA A 149 6.32 21.97 12.68
C ALA A 149 4.81 22.30 12.62
N LEU A 150 3.94 21.28 12.64
CA LEU A 150 2.50 21.42 12.57
C LEU A 150 1.86 21.45 13.95
N ASN A 151 0.63 21.97 14.01
CA ASN A 151 -0.20 21.83 15.20
C ASN A 151 -0.33 20.34 15.56
N PRO A 152 0.12 19.90 16.76
CA PRO A 152 0.05 18.51 17.18
C PRO A 152 -1.36 17.92 17.13
N GLU A 153 -2.38 18.74 17.41
CA GLU A 153 -3.79 18.34 17.36
C GLU A 153 -4.22 18.00 15.93
N LEU A 154 -3.76 18.78 14.93
CA LEU A 154 -4.06 18.52 13.52
C LEU A 154 -3.45 17.19 13.06
N THR A 155 -2.19 16.97 13.42
CA THR A 155 -1.49 15.72 13.12
C THR A 155 -2.19 14.54 13.80
N GLN A 156 -2.59 14.68 15.06
CA GLN A 156 -3.32 13.65 15.79
C GLN A 156 -4.68 13.34 15.15
N ASN A 157 -5.41 14.37 14.70
CA ASN A 157 -6.68 14.19 14.00
C ASN A 157 -6.51 13.45 12.66
N LEU A 158 -5.46 13.76 11.89
CA LEU A 158 -5.13 13.04 10.66
C LEU A 158 -4.77 11.57 10.94
N LEU A 159 -3.93 11.31 11.95
CA LEU A 159 -3.58 9.96 12.35
C LEU A 159 -4.81 9.17 12.79
N ARG A 160 -5.70 9.78 13.58
CA ARG A 160 -6.96 9.16 14.02
C ARG A 160 -7.84 8.79 12.82
N TYR A 161 -8.03 9.70 11.88
CA TYR A 161 -8.81 9.47 10.67
C TYR A 161 -8.29 8.28 9.86
N PHE A 162 -6.99 8.28 9.51
CA PHE A 162 -6.41 7.18 8.72
C PHE A 162 -6.28 5.86 9.48
N THR A 163 -6.14 5.90 10.81
CA THR A 163 -6.21 4.69 11.64
C THR A 163 -7.60 4.05 11.56
N LEU A 164 -8.65 4.86 11.67
CA LEU A 164 -10.03 4.37 11.55
C LEU A 164 -10.32 3.82 10.15
N ASN A 165 -9.79 4.47 9.10
CA ASN A 165 -9.89 3.95 7.74
C ASN A 165 -9.23 2.56 7.59
N GLY A 166 -8.02 2.38 8.13
CA GLY A 166 -7.37 1.07 8.18
C GLY A 166 -8.18 0.01 8.92
N ARG A 167 -8.75 0.35 10.08
CA ARG A 167 -9.59 -0.57 10.87
C ARG A 167 -10.90 -0.94 10.15
N ILE A 168 -11.49 -0.02 9.39
CA ILE A 168 -12.66 -0.27 8.55
C ILE A 168 -12.32 -1.29 7.47
N GLU A 169 -11.20 -1.09 6.74
CA GLU A 169 -10.75 -2.05 5.72
C GLU A 169 -10.40 -3.42 6.32
N GLU A 170 -9.73 -3.46 7.48
CA GLU A 170 -9.43 -4.71 8.18
C GLU A 170 -10.71 -5.47 8.56
N ARG A 171 -11.74 -4.78 9.08
CA ARG A 171 -13.02 -5.43 9.41
C ARG A 171 -13.75 -5.93 8.17
N LEU A 172 -13.74 -5.16 7.08
CA LEU A 172 -14.30 -5.59 5.79
C LEU A 172 -13.57 -6.82 5.24
N ALA A 173 -12.24 -6.83 5.32
CA ALA A 173 -11.43 -7.97 4.93
C ALA A 173 -11.73 -9.20 5.79
N ALA A 174 -11.92 -9.04 7.10
CA ALA A 174 -12.31 -10.11 8.02
C ALA A 174 -13.69 -10.68 7.66
N LEU A 175 -14.70 -9.84 7.42
CA LEU A 175 -16.03 -10.29 6.98
C LEU A 175 -15.96 -11.06 5.65
N LYS A 176 -15.12 -10.60 4.72
CA LYS A 176 -14.88 -11.32 3.47
C LYS A 176 -14.20 -12.67 3.70
N GLN A 177 -13.25 -12.75 4.62
CA GLN A 177 -12.61 -14.02 5.00
C GLN A 177 -13.60 -14.98 5.65
N GLU A 178 -14.46 -14.50 6.55
CA GLU A 178 -15.52 -15.30 7.18
C GLU A 178 -16.51 -15.84 6.13
N ALA A 179 -16.88 -15.04 5.13
CA ALA A 179 -17.70 -15.50 4.01
C ALA A 179 -16.97 -16.53 3.15
N ASN A 180 -15.70 -16.29 2.84
CA ASN A 180 -14.86 -17.21 2.07
C ASN A 180 -14.62 -18.55 2.79
N ALA A 181 -14.63 -18.56 4.12
CA ALA A 181 -14.50 -19.80 4.90
C ALA A 181 -15.69 -20.74 4.70
N LYS A 182 -16.84 -20.23 4.24
CA LYS A 182 -18.01 -21.04 3.85
C LYS A 182 -17.87 -21.65 2.45
N ASN A 183 -16.84 -21.28 1.69
CA ASN A 183 -16.60 -21.82 0.36
C ASN A 183 -16.16 -23.29 0.46
N PRO A 184 -16.91 -24.24 -0.16
CA PRO A 184 -16.56 -25.65 -0.12
C PRO A 184 -15.21 -25.98 -0.79
N HIS A 185 -14.71 -25.09 -1.67
CA HIS A 185 -13.43 -25.25 -2.34
C HIS A 185 -12.25 -24.61 -1.59
N SER A 186 -12.48 -23.94 -0.45
CA SER A 186 -11.46 -23.21 0.30
C SER A 186 -10.29 -24.10 0.73
N GLU A 187 -10.58 -25.27 1.29
CA GLU A 187 -9.56 -26.21 1.75
C GLU A 187 -8.78 -26.81 0.58
N SER A 188 -9.48 -27.24 -0.46
CA SER A 188 -8.86 -27.81 -1.67
C SER A 188 -7.92 -26.81 -2.36
N ALA A 189 -8.35 -25.56 -2.53
CA ALA A 189 -7.51 -24.49 -3.06
C ALA A 189 -6.24 -24.31 -2.21
N ARG A 190 -6.38 -24.21 -0.88
CA ARG A 190 -5.24 -24.06 0.04
C ARG A 190 -4.26 -25.22 -0.06
N GLN A 191 -4.75 -26.46 0.01
CA GLN A 191 -3.90 -27.65 0.01
C GLN A 191 -3.13 -27.81 -1.31
N THR A 192 -3.82 -27.67 -2.45
CA THR A 192 -3.20 -27.78 -3.78
C THR A 192 -2.17 -26.67 -4.03
N HIS A 193 -2.45 -25.44 -3.56
CA HIS A 193 -1.47 -24.35 -3.62
C HIS A 193 -0.23 -24.63 -2.77
N GLN A 194 -0.40 -25.11 -1.52
CA GLN A 194 0.71 -25.47 -0.65
C GLN A 194 1.56 -26.60 -1.24
N ALA A 195 0.93 -27.63 -1.81
CA ALA A 195 1.63 -28.72 -2.47
C ALA A 195 2.45 -28.23 -3.69
N TYR A 196 1.89 -27.32 -4.49
CA TYR A 196 2.59 -26.71 -5.61
C TYR A 196 3.80 -25.86 -5.15
N GLN A 197 3.65 -25.05 -4.10
CA GLN A 197 4.77 -24.27 -3.55
C GLN A 197 5.87 -25.15 -2.96
N ALA A 198 5.52 -26.19 -2.21
CA ALA A 198 6.48 -27.15 -1.70
C ALA A 198 7.25 -27.86 -2.84
N SER A 199 6.59 -28.12 -3.97
CA SER A 199 7.24 -28.67 -5.17
C SER A 199 8.22 -27.68 -5.80
N ILE A 200 7.87 -26.38 -5.88
CA ILE A 200 8.78 -25.31 -6.33
C ILE A 200 10.03 -25.26 -5.44
N GLU A 201 9.85 -25.25 -4.12
CA GLU A 201 10.97 -25.18 -3.16
C GLU A 201 11.87 -26.41 -3.27
N LYS A 202 11.28 -27.60 -3.40
CA LYS A 202 12.01 -28.86 -3.61
C LYS A 202 12.80 -28.83 -4.92
N ALA A 203 12.21 -28.35 -6.01
CA ALA A 203 12.90 -28.21 -7.29
C ALA A 203 14.08 -27.23 -7.20
N ALA A 204 13.90 -26.09 -6.53
CA ALA A 204 14.97 -25.12 -6.31
C ALA A 204 16.11 -25.66 -5.41
N ALA A 205 15.80 -26.54 -4.46
CA ALA A 205 16.80 -27.24 -3.66
C ALA A 205 17.57 -28.27 -4.49
N MET A 206 16.86 -29.08 -5.29
CA MET A 206 17.47 -30.06 -6.20
C MET A 206 18.34 -29.41 -7.28
N GLU A 207 17.96 -28.24 -7.80
CA GLU A 207 18.78 -27.47 -8.74
C GLU A 207 20.10 -27.02 -8.10
N ARG A 208 20.05 -26.53 -6.84
CA ARG A 208 21.25 -26.16 -6.08
C ARG A 208 22.16 -27.36 -5.83
N GLU A 209 21.58 -28.50 -5.43
CA GLU A 209 22.33 -29.74 -5.22
C GLU A 209 22.97 -30.23 -6.53
N MET A 210 22.20 -30.30 -7.62
CA MET A 210 22.69 -30.71 -8.94
C MET A 210 23.88 -29.86 -9.41
N ASN A 211 23.84 -28.54 -9.19
CA ASN A 211 24.92 -27.63 -9.58
C ASN A 211 26.22 -27.86 -8.80
N SER A 212 26.15 -28.50 -7.62
CA SER A 212 27.33 -28.90 -6.83
C SER A 212 27.91 -30.26 -7.24
N LEU A 213 27.18 -31.04 -8.05
CA LEU A 213 27.58 -32.38 -8.49
C LEU A 213 28.29 -32.35 -9.85
N THR A 214 29.08 -33.39 -10.10
CA THR A 214 29.82 -33.59 -11.37
C THR A 214 29.60 -35.01 -11.92
N GLY A 215 29.86 -35.19 -13.22
CA GLY A 215 29.81 -36.49 -13.89
C GLY A 215 28.46 -37.21 -13.76
N ALA A 216 28.49 -38.53 -13.55
CA ALA A 216 27.30 -39.37 -13.49
C ALA A 216 26.30 -38.98 -12.38
N ARG A 217 26.79 -38.43 -11.26
CA ARG A 217 25.92 -37.96 -10.16
C ARG A 217 25.08 -36.75 -10.59
N ARG A 218 25.67 -35.84 -11.36
CA ARG A 218 24.97 -34.69 -11.93
C ARG A 218 23.89 -35.13 -12.92
N SER A 219 24.19 -36.09 -13.80
CA SER A 219 23.20 -36.63 -14.74
C SER A 219 22.00 -37.25 -14.03
N LYS A 220 22.23 -38.08 -12.99
CA LYS A 220 21.15 -38.67 -12.19
C LYS A 220 20.29 -37.62 -11.48
N ALA A 221 20.93 -36.58 -10.91
CA ALA A 221 20.21 -35.48 -10.27
C ALA A 221 19.38 -34.66 -11.28
N LEU A 222 19.90 -34.48 -12.49
CA LEU A 222 19.20 -33.76 -13.57
C LEU A 222 17.97 -34.53 -14.06
N ASP A 223 18.07 -35.85 -14.20
CA ASP A 223 16.91 -36.68 -14.57
C ASP A 223 15.85 -36.70 -13.46
N ALA A 224 16.25 -36.79 -12.19
CA ALA A 224 15.32 -36.66 -11.06
C ALA A 224 14.62 -35.28 -11.03
N LEU A 225 15.35 -34.21 -11.34
CA LEU A 225 14.78 -32.86 -11.46
C LEU A 225 13.79 -32.77 -12.62
N ARG A 226 14.07 -33.39 -13.77
CA ARG A 226 13.13 -33.45 -14.90
C ARG A 226 11.83 -34.15 -14.50
N THR A 227 11.92 -35.31 -13.83
CA THR A 227 10.74 -36.03 -13.32
C THR A 227 9.91 -35.14 -12.37
N LEU A 228 10.56 -34.47 -11.43
CA LEU A 228 9.87 -33.55 -10.51
C LEU A 228 9.19 -32.40 -11.26
N LYS A 229 9.82 -31.83 -12.29
CA LYS A 229 9.22 -30.75 -13.11
C LYS A 229 7.99 -31.23 -13.90
N TYR A 230 7.96 -32.49 -14.33
CA TYR A 230 6.75 -33.07 -14.93
C TYR A 230 5.61 -33.22 -13.90
N GLU A 231 5.91 -33.73 -12.70
CA GLU A 231 4.94 -33.81 -11.60
C GLU A 231 4.43 -32.42 -11.19
N GLN A 232 5.31 -31.43 -11.19
CA GLN A 232 4.99 -30.04 -10.88
C GLN A 232 3.95 -29.45 -11.86
N ALA A 233 3.96 -29.87 -13.14
CA ALA A 233 2.94 -29.44 -14.10
C ALA A 233 1.55 -29.94 -13.69
N ALA A 234 1.44 -31.19 -13.22
CA ALA A 234 0.17 -31.73 -12.71
C ALA A 234 -0.30 -31.00 -11.44
N LEU A 235 0.61 -30.75 -10.50
CA LEU A 235 0.31 -29.97 -9.28
C LEU A 235 -0.15 -28.55 -9.61
N LYS A 236 0.48 -27.91 -10.61
CA LYS A 236 0.08 -26.59 -11.10
C LYS A 236 -1.35 -26.63 -11.64
N THR A 237 -1.67 -27.58 -12.51
CA THR A 237 -3.01 -27.73 -13.06
C THR A 237 -4.06 -27.93 -11.97
N GLN A 238 -3.78 -28.78 -10.98
CA GLN A 238 -4.69 -28.99 -9.85
C GLN A 238 -4.88 -27.72 -9.02
N SER A 239 -3.79 -26.99 -8.72
CA SER A 239 -3.85 -25.70 -8.03
C SER A 239 -4.68 -24.67 -8.81
N ASP A 240 -4.50 -24.59 -10.13
CA ASP A 240 -5.24 -23.65 -10.99
C ASP A 240 -6.73 -24.00 -11.04
N GLN A 241 -7.08 -25.28 -11.17
CA GLN A 241 -8.48 -25.74 -11.17
C GLN A 241 -9.16 -25.46 -9.83
N ALA A 242 -8.51 -25.76 -8.71
CA ALA A 242 -9.06 -25.49 -7.38
C ALA A 242 -9.21 -23.98 -7.13
N ALA A 243 -8.26 -23.17 -7.58
CA ALA A 243 -8.35 -21.71 -7.53
C ALA A 243 -9.52 -21.17 -8.38
N ALA A 244 -9.72 -21.71 -9.59
CA ALA A 244 -10.82 -21.33 -10.46
C ALA A 244 -12.18 -21.68 -9.85
N ALA A 245 -12.33 -22.89 -9.28
CA ALA A 245 -13.56 -23.30 -8.59
C ALA A 245 -13.85 -22.43 -7.36
N PHE A 246 -12.82 -22.12 -6.57
CA PHE A 246 -12.92 -21.20 -5.45
C PHE A 246 -13.40 -19.81 -5.89
N LYS A 247 -12.79 -19.25 -6.94
CA LYS A 247 -13.15 -17.93 -7.49
C LYS A 247 -14.57 -17.91 -8.06
N ALA A 248 -14.96 -18.93 -8.84
CA ALA A 248 -16.31 -19.04 -9.39
C ALA A 248 -17.37 -19.06 -8.29
N TRP A 249 -17.10 -19.75 -7.18
CA TRP A 249 -18.00 -19.72 -6.03
C TRP A 249 -18.09 -18.32 -5.38
N GLN A 250 -16.97 -17.59 -5.26
CA GLN A 250 -16.97 -16.23 -4.72
C GLN A 250 -17.76 -15.25 -5.59
N GLU A 251 -17.68 -15.40 -6.91
CA GLU A 251 -18.44 -14.59 -7.86
C GLU A 251 -19.94 -14.89 -7.79
N ALA A 252 -20.31 -16.16 -7.57
CA ALA A 252 -21.70 -16.57 -7.39
C ALA A 252 -22.26 -16.23 -5.99
N HIS A 253 -21.41 -16.06 -4.98
CA HIS A 253 -21.79 -15.77 -3.60
C HIS A 253 -21.07 -14.50 -3.10
N PRO A 254 -21.38 -13.32 -3.68
CA PRO A 254 -20.81 -12.07 -3.22
C PRO A 254 -21.24 -11.81 -1.77
N LEU A 255 -20.39 -11.08 -1.04
CA LEU A 255 -20.70 -10.69 0.33
C LEU A 255 -21.97 -9.82 0.34
N ASP A 256 -22.99 -10.30 1.05
CA ASP A 256 -24.29 -9.62 1.14
C ASP A 256 -24.13 -8.22 1.78
N PRO A 257 -24.53 -7.14 1.07
CA PRO A 257 -24.52 -5.79 1.62
C PRO A 257 -25.27 -5.66 2.95
N ALA A 258 -26.31 -6.46 3.17
CA ALA A 258 -27.07 -6.44 4.42
C ALA A 258 -26.22 -6.92 5.61
N VAL A 259 -25.34 -7.91 5.42
CA VAL A 259 -24.40 -8.38 6.45
C VAL A 259 -23.40 -7.28 6.80
N ILE A 260 -22.90 -6.55 5.79
CA ILE A 260 -22.00 -5.41 5.99
C ILE A 260 -22.71 -4.29 6.78
N ALA A 261 -23.96 -3.98 6.44
CA ALA A 261 -24.74 -2.93 7.13
C ALA A 261 -25.16 -3.33 8.56
N ALA A 262 -25.37 -4.62 8.79
CA ALA A 262 -25.76 -5.17 10.08
C ALA A 262 -24.57 -5.28 11.06
N ASP A 263 -23.32 -5.30 10.59
CA ASP A 263 -22.14 -5.45 11.44
C ASP A 263 -22.01 -4.28 12.44
N PRO A 264 -22.11 -4.53 13.76
CA PRO A 264 -22.13 -3.47 14.77
C PRO A 264 -20.77 -2.79 14.91
N GLN A 265 -19.67 -3.54 14.72
CA GLN A 265 -18.31 -3.00 14.80
C GLN A 265 -18.04 -2.03 13.64
N LEU A 266 -18.39 -2.42 12.42
CA LEU A 266 -18.23 -1.57 11.24
C LEU A 266 -19.11 -0.31 11.33
N ARG A 267 -20.32 -0.42 11.87
CA ARG A 267 -21.18 0.75 12.12
C ARG A 267 -20.55 1.72 13.11
N ALA A 268 -20.01 1.23 14.23
CA ALA A 268 -19.32 2.05 15.21
C ALA A 268 -18.06 2.71 14.61
N LEU A 269 -17.23 1.94 13.90
CA LEU A 269 -16.04 2.46 13.23
C LEU A 269 -16.36 3.54 12.19
N ARG A 270 -17.43 3.37 11.40
CA ARG A 270 -17.89 4.36 10.43
C ARG A 270 -18.35 5.65 11.10
N ALA A 271 -19.13 5.56 12.18
CA ALA A 271 -19.55 6.73 12.94
C ALA A 271 -18.33 7.48 13.52
N GLU A 272 -17.37 6.76 14.11
CA GLU A 272 -16.13 7.37 14.60
C GLU A 272 -15.30 8.00 13.48
N HIS A 273 -15.25 7.37 12.31
CA HIS A 273 -14.54 7.86 11.14
C HIS A 273 -15.15 9.16 10.59
N ASP A 274 -16.48 9.23 10.53
CA ASP A 274 -17.20 10.44 10.10
C ASP A 274 -16.96 11.62 11.06
N GLU A 275 -16.93 11.35 12.37
CA GLU A 275 -16.54 12.37 13.37
C GLU A 275 -15.08 12.78 13.23
N ALA A 276 -14.17 11.81 13.01
CA ALA A 276 -12.75 12.09 12.80
C ALA A 276 -12.47 12.85 11.50
N ARG A 277 -13.36 12.77 10.49
CA ARG A 277 -13.23 13.50 9.23
C ARG A 277 -13.48 15.00 9.38
N LYS A 278 -14.40 15.42 10.25
CA LYS A 278 -14.81 16.84 10.42
C LYS A 278 -13.63 17.82 10.55
N PRO A 279 -12.65 17.62 11.46
CA PRO A 279 -11.55 18.58 11.65
C PRO A 279 -10.51 18.58 10.51
N VAL A 280 -10.48 17.54 9.67
CA VAL A 280 -9.42 17.33 8.67
C VAL A 280 -9.93 17.22 7.24
N ALA A 281 -11.22 17.50 7.00
CA ALA A 281 -11.88 17.30 5.71
C ALA A 281 -11.19 18.01 4.54
N SER A 282 -10.61 19.20 4.77
CA SER A 282 -9.87 19.96 3.75
C SER A 282 -8.50 19.38 3.40
N LEU A 283 -7.96 18.47 4.23
CA LEU A 283 -6.62 17.90 4.11
C LEU A 283 -6.61 16.44 3.66
N ILE A 284 -7.79 15.82 3.56
CA ILE A 284 -7.96 14.44 3.13
C ILE A 284 -8.11 14.37 1.61
N PRO A 285 -7.62 13.30 0.95
CA PRO A 285 -7.93 13.07 -0.46
C PRO A 285 -9.43 12.92 -0.73
N ASN A 286 -9.96 13.64 -1.72
CA ASN A 286 -11.31 13.36 -2.22
C ASN A 286 -11.37 11.88 -2.64
N GLU A 287 -12.15 11.09 -1.91
CA GLU A 287 -12.54 9.74 -2.31
C GLU A 287 -13.35 9.88 -3.60
N GLY A 288 -12.76 9.48 -4.72
CA GLY A 288 -13.40 9.43 -6.03
C GLY A 288 -13.67 7.98 -6.42
#